data_AF-A0A3L7SGC8-F1
#
_entry.id   AF-A0A3L7SGC8-F1
#
_cell.length_a   1.000
_cell.length_b   1.000
_cell.length_c   1.000
_cell.angle_alpha   90.00
_cell.angle_beta   90.00
_cell.angle_gamma   90.00
#
_symmetry.space_group_name_H-M   'P 1'
#
loop_
_entity.id
_entity.type
_entity.pdbx_description
1 polymer ?
#
loop_
_entity_poly.entity_id
_entity_poly.type
_entity_poly.pdbx_seq_one_letter_code
_entity_poly.pdbx_strand_id
1 'polypeptide(L)'
;MPITKLPRAKLKFHPDAYRFINDALAVAQEEYGRDKKQEKGGHILPRELLEGVRRLGQRRYGMMALAVFRNWGMTSTADVGQIVFEMIDLGEMKKTEEDRLIDFVDVFSFEEAFNTDYAIDVSKAFQS
;
A
#
# COMPACT_ATOMS: atom_id res chain seq x y z
N MET A 1 -5.35 -10.76 40.50
CA MET A 1 -4.24 -10.77 39.53
C MET A 1 -4.58 -9.78 38.42
N PRO A 2 -3.74 -8.81 38.06
CA PRO A 2 -4.03 -7.96 36.91
C PRO A 2 -3.70 -8.72 35.63
N ILE A 3 -4.49 -8.48 34.59
CA ILE A 3 -4.36 -9.07 33.26
C ILE A 3 -3.11 -8.46 32.63
N THR A 4 -2.02 -9.23 32.57
CA THR A 4 -0.78 -8.85 31.88
C THR A 4 -1.12 -8.56 30.42
N LYS A 5 -1.05 -7.29 30.01
CA LYS A 5 -1.10 -6.91 28.59
C LYS A 5 0.05 -7.61 27.90
N LEU A 6 -0.24 -8.56 26.99
CA LEU A 6 0.79 -9.10 26.12
C LEU A 6 1.49 -7.94 25.40
N PRO A 7 2.83 -7.96 25.24
CA PRO A 7 3.53 -6.93 24.51
C PRO A 7 2.95 -6.86 23.10
N ARG A 8 2.45 -5.69 22.73
CA ARG A 8 1.97 -5.40 21.38
C ARG A 8 3.12 -5.73 20.43
N ALA A 9 2.88 -6.56 19.42
CA ALA A 9 3.90 -6.87 18.41
C ALA A 9 4.52 -5.56 17.92
N LYS A 10 5.85 -5.46 17.97
CA LYS A 10 6.57 -4.24 17.64
C LYS A 10 6.47 -4.05 16.12
N LEU A 11 5.51 -3.25 15.68
CA LEU A 11 5.34 -2.85 14.29
C LEU A 11 6.64 -2.25 13.78
N LYS A 12 7.12 -2.73 12.62
CA LYS A 12 8.37 -2.25 12.02
C LYS A 12 8.20 -0.87 11.39
N PHE A 13 7.01 -0.57 10.89
CA PHE A 13 6.70 0.67 10.17
C PHE A 13 5.89 1.65 11.02
N HIS A 14 5.82 2.90 10.57
CA HIS A 14 4.97 3.89 11.23
C HIS A 14 3.48 3.51 11.10
N PRO A 15 2.63 3.75 12.12
CA PRO A 15 1.20 3.39 12.07
C PRO A 15 0.43 3.91 10.85
N ASP A 16 0.81 5.09 10.33
CA ASP A 16 0.19 5.65 9.14
C ASP A 16 0.51 4.87 7.85
N ALA A 17 1.61 4.09 7.82
CA ALA A 17 1.91 3.20 6.70
C ALA A 17 0.81 2.13 6.56
N TYR A 18 0.42 1.48 7.66
CA TYR A 18 -0.62 0.45 7.68
C TYR A 18 -1.99 1.03 7.26
N ARG A 19 -2.31 2.24 7.74
CA ARG A 19 -3.52 2.96 7.33
C ARG A 19 -3.50 3.26 5.83
N PHE A 20 -2.36 3.74 5.34
CA PHE A 20 -2.18 4.04 3.93
C PHE A 20 -2.30 2.78 3.06
N ILE A 21 -1.75 1.64 3.47
CA ILE A 21 -1.90 0.37 2.74
C ILE A 21 -3.35 -0.11 2.71
N ASN A 22 -4.11 0.06 3.80
CA ASN A 22 -5.55 -0.22 3.80
C ASN A 22 -6.33 0.68 2.80
N ASP A 23 -6.01 1.98 2.77
CA ASP A 23 -6.60 2.92 1.81
C ASP A 23 -6.21 2.53 0.37
N ALA A 24 -4.95 2.18 0.12
CA ALA A 24 -4.45 1.75 -1.19
C ALA A 24 -5.10 0.45 -1.66
N LEU A 25 -5.34 -0.49 -0.75
CA LEU A 25 -6.07 -1.73 -1.02
C LEU A 25 -7.52 -1.42 -1.43
N ALA A 26 -8.18 -0.47 -0.76
CA ALA A 26 -9.54 -0.06 -1.13
C ALA A 26 -9.59 0.56 -2.54
N VAL A 27 -8.60 1.40 -2.88
CA VAL A 27 -8.46 1.97 -4.23
C VAL A 27 -8.26 0.87 -5.28
N ALA A 28 -7.39 -0.11 -5.01
CA ALA A 28 -7.18 -1.23 -5.92
C ALA A 28 -8.47 -2.07 -6.08
N GLN A 29 -9.19 -2.35 -4.99
CA GLN A 29 -10.46 -3.07 -5.03
C GLN A 29 -11.52 -2.36 -5.88
N GLU A 30 -11.63 -1.04 -5.74
CA GLU A 30 -12.55 -0.23 -6.53
C GLU A 30 -12.19 -0.28 -8.02
N GLU A 31 -10.91 -0.12 -8.36
CA GLU A 31 -10.44 -0.08 -9.75
C GLU A 31 -10.64 -1.41 -10.49
N TYR A 32 -10.36 -2.54 -9.81
CA TYR A 32 -10.52 -3.86 -10.40
C TYR A 32 -11.94 -4.44 -10.25
N GLY A 33 -12.91 -3.65 -9.77
CA GLY A 33 -14.31 -4.05 -9.62
C GLY A 33 -14.53 -5.17 -8.59
N ARG A 34 -13.66 -5.25 -7.58
CA ARG A 34 -13.61 -6.32 -6.58
C ARG A 34 -14.28 -5.87 -5.29
N ASP A 35 -15.56 -6.22 -5.14
CA ASP A 35 -16.37 -5.80 -3.99
C ASP A 35 -16.03 -6.63 -2.73
N LYS A 36 -15.81 -5.95 -1.59
CA LYS A 36 -15.49 -6.59 -0.29
C LYS A 36 -16.54 -7.62 0.17
N LYS A 37 -17.76 -7.53 -0.37
CA LYS A 37 -18.88 -8.43 -0.04
C LYS A 37 -18.83 -9.79 -0.74
N GLN A 38 -17.99 -9.98 -1.76
CA GLN A 38 -17.88 -11.27 -2.44
C GLN A 38 -16.72 -12.08 -1.84
N GLU A 39 -17.04 -13.17 -1.13
CA GLU A 39 -16.06 -14.05 -0.45
C GLU A 39 -14.98 -14.62 -1.38
N LYS A 40 -15.22 -14.64 -2.70
CA LYS A 40 -14.28 -15.08 -3.75
C LYS A 40 -13.75 -13.95 -4.63
N GLY A 41 -14.30 -12.74 -4.51
CA GLY A 41 -14.06 -11.64 -5.46
C GLY A 41 -13.18 -10.51 -4.92
N GLY A 42 -12.84 -10.49 -3.63
CA GLY A 42 -12.08 -9.41 -2.99
C GLY A 42 -10.56 -9.57 -2.92
N HIS A 43 -10.00 -10.67 -3.46
CA HIS A 43 -8.55 -10.87 -3.50
C HIS A 43 -7.92 -9.83 -4.42
N ILE A 44 -6.81 -9.23 -4.02
CA ILE A 44 -6.03 -8.29 -4.84
C ILE A 44 -4.64 -8.87 -4.98
N LEU A 45 -4.17 -8.95 -6.22
CA LEU A 45 -2.83 -9.44 -6.52
C LEU A 45 -1.79 -8.45 -5.99
N PRO A 46 -0.59 -8.91 -5.59
CA PRO A 46 0.50 -8.04 -5.13
C PRO A 46 0.76 -6.83 -6.04
N ARG A 47 0.76 -7.05 -7.36
CA ARG A 47 0.97 -6.00 -8.37
C ARG A 47 -0.15 -4.96 -8.41
N GLU A 48 -1.39 -5.39 -8.24
CA GLU A 48 -2.56 -4.50 -8.24
C GLU A 48 -2.58 -3.63 -6.97
N LEU A 49 -2.18 -4.19 -5.82
CA LEU A 49 -2.00 -3.41 -4.60
C LEU A 49 -0.87 -2.39 -4.74
N LEU A 50 0.26 -2.78 -5.32
CA LEU A 50 1.39 -1.90 -5.54
C LEU A 50 1.04 -0.74 -6.50
N GLU A 51 0.23 -1.00 -7.52
CA GLU A 51 -0.31 0.04 -8.38
C GLU A 51 -1.27 0.97 -7.62
N GLY A 52 -2.14 0.42 -6.76
CA GLY A 52 -2.96 1.21 -5.84
C GLY A 52 -2.13 2.12 -4.92
N VAL A 53 -1.02 1.61 -4.38
CA VAL A 53 -0.05 2.37 -3.58
C VAL A 53 0.57 3.51 -4.38
N ARG A 54 1.00 3.23 -5.62
CA ARG A 54 1.57 4.24 -6.52
C ARG A 54 0.58 5.36 -6.78
N ARG A 55 -0.63 5.02 -7.23
CA ARG A 55 -1.66 6.01 -7.59
C ARG A 55 -2.13 6.81 -6.40
N LEU A 56 -2.41 6.15 -5.27
CA LEU A 56 -2.83 6.84 -4.06
C LEU A 56 -1.73 7.76 -3.53
N GLY A 57 -0.47 7.33 -3.59
CA GLY A 57 0.69 8.13 -3.21
C GLY A 57 0.81 9.40 -4.06
N GLN A 58 0.76 9.24 -5.39
CA GLN A 58 0.79 10.36 -6.33
C GLN A 58 -0.39 11.31 -6.15
N ARG A 59 -1.61 10.78 -5.92
CA ARG A 59 -2.82 11.59 -5.73
C ARG A 59 -2.82 12.37 -4.43
N ARG A 60 -2.38 11.75 -3.33
CA ARG A 60 -2.47 12.33 -1.98
C ARG A 60 -1.29 13.23 -1.62
N TYR A 61 -0.10 12.88 -2.09
CA TYR A 61 1.15 13.55 -1.70
C TYR A 61 1.96 14.08 -2.89
N GLY A 62 1.63 13.71 -4.13
CA GLY A 62 2.40 14.10 -5.31
C GLY A 62 3.87 13.75 -5.17
N MET A 63 4.75 14.69 -5.52
CA MET A 63 6.22 14.54 -5.38
C MET A 63 6.68 14.34 -3.93
N MET A 64 5.86 14.69 -2.93
CA MET A 64 6.22 14.48 -1.52
C MET A 64 6.01 13.03 -1.06
N ALA A 65 5.37 12.18 -1.86
CA ALA A 65 5.11 10.78 -1.51
C ALA A 65 6.39 10.05 -1.07
N LEU A 66 7.51 10.28 -1.77
CA LEU A 66 8.80 9.67 -1.43
C LEU A 66 9.28 10.05 -0.03
N ALA A 67 9.20 11.33 0.33
CA ALA A 67 9.62 11.81 1.66
C ALA A 67 8.71 11.27 2.77
N VAL A 68 7.40 11.24 2.52
CA VAL A 68 6.39 10.70 3.45
C VAL A 68 6.64 9.21 3.70
N PHE A 69 6.83 8.42 2.63
CA PHE A 69 7.07 6.98 2.74
C PHE A 69 8.39 6.67 3.45
N ARG A 70 9.48 7.39 3.13
CA ARG A 70 10.75 7.26 3.85
C ARG A 70 10.61 7.55 5.33
N ASN A 71 9.85 8.59 5.70
CA ASN A 71 9.57 8.92 7.11
C ASN A 71 8.77 7.81 7.82
N TRP A 72 7.96 7.05 7.08
CA TRP A 72 7.24 5.90 7.62
C TRP A 72 8.04 4.59 7.64
N GLY A 73 9.28 4.61 7.12
CA GLY A 73 10.15 3.45 6.99
C GLY A 73 9.93 2.64 5.70
N MET A 74 9.10 3.12 4.78
CA MET A 74 8.86 2.48 3.48
C MET A 74 9.80 3.06 2.43
N THR A 75 10.70 2.22 1.93
CA THR A 75 11.73 2.63 0.95
C THR A 75 11.63 1.88 -0.36
N SER A 76 10.92 0.76 -0.39
CA SER A 76 10.80 -0.13 -1.52
C SER A 76 9.43 -0.80 -1.59
N THR A 77 9.13 -1.44 -2.73
CA THR A 77 7.94 -2.30 -2.87
C THR A 77 8.00 -3.50 -1.94
N ALA A 78 9.19 -3.98 -1.58
CA ALA A 78 9.36 -5.07 -0.61
C ALA A 78 8.87 -4.68 0.80
N ASP A 79 9.01 -3.40 1.18
CA ASP A 79 8.51 -2.88 2.46
C ASP A 79 6.97 -2.87 2.50
N VAL A 80 6.31 -2.60 1.37
CA VAL A 80 4.85 -2.76 1.22
C VAL A 80 4.46 -4.21 1.49
N GLY A 81 5.19 -5.17 0.89
CA GLY A 81 4.97 -6.59 1.15
C GLY A 81 5.10 -6.95 2.63
N GLN A 82 6.13 -6.43 3.32
CA GLN A 82 6.28 -6.66 4.76
C GLN A 82 5.10 -6.12 5.57
N ILE A 83 4.61 -4.90 5.26
CA ILE A 83 3.43 -4.34 5.91
C ILE A 83 2.20 -5.25 5.70
N VAL A 84 1.97 -5.72 4.48
CA VAL A 84 0.84 -6.61 4.16
C VAL A 84 0.92 -7.91 4.97
N PHE A 85 2.10 -8.53 5.04
CA PHE A 85 2.30 -9.76 5.82
C PHE A 85 2.11 -9.52 7.32
N GLU A 86 2.60 -8.40 7.87
CA GLU A 86 2.33 -8.03 9.26
C GLU A 86 0.83 -7.83 9.51
N MET A 87 0.08 -7.26 8.55
CA MET A 87 -1.37 -7.08 8.65
C MET A 87 -2.14 -8.41 8.56
N ILE A 88 -1.64 -9.37 7.79
CA ILE A 88 -2.16 -10.74 7.76
C ILE A 88 -1.97 -11.41 9.13
N ASP A 89 -0.78 -11.29 9.71
CA ASP A 89 -0.47 -11.88 11.04
C ASP A 89 -1.33 -11.27 12.15
N LEU A 90 -1.73 -10.00 12.00
CA LEU A 90 -2.67 -9.32 12.90
C LEU A 90 -4.14 -9.66 12.64
N GLY A 91 -4.46 -10.39 11.57
CA GLY A 91 -5.82 -10.75 11.18
C GLY A 91 -6.61 -9.63 10.51
N GLU A 92 -5.96 -8.54 10.11
CA GLU A 92 -6.60 -7.41 9.41
C GLU A 92 -6.75 -7.68 7.90
N MET A 93 -5.93 -8.57 7.34
CA MET A 93 -5.97 -8.98 5.93
C MET A 93 -6.00 -10.51 5.80
N LYS A 94 -6.60 -11.00 4.71
CA LYS A 94 -6.59 -12.43 4.35
C LYS A 94 -5.59 -12.64 3.23
N LYS A 95 -4.67 -13.57 3.43
CA LYS A 95 -3.70 -14.04 2.43
C LYS A 95 -4.34 -15.08 1.49
N THR A 96 -3.89 -15.19 0.25
CA THR A 96 -4.08 -16.43 -0.54
C THR A 96 -2.87 -17.36 -0.44
N GLU A 97 -3.06 -18.63 -0.78
CA GLU A 97 -1.98 -19.63 -0.70
C GLU A 97 -0.78 -19.30 -1.62
N GLU A 98 -1.03 -18.52 -2.68
CA GLU A 98 -0.05 -18.19 -3.71
C GLU A 98 0.76 -16.92 -3.40
N ASP A 99 0.27 -16.05 -2.52
CA ASP A 99 0.95 -14.79 -2.20
C ASP A 99 2.28 -15.05 -1.50
N ARG A 100 3.37 -14.58 -2.09
CA ARG A 100 4.70 -14.64 -1.50
C ARG A 100 5.28 -13.25 -1.37
N LEU A 101 6.09 -13.03 -0.34
CA LEU A 101 6.74 -11.74 -0.13
C LEU A 101 7.65 -11.37 -1.31
N ILE A 102 8.19 -12.36 -2.03
CA ILE A 102 8.97 -12.16 -3.26
C ILE A 102 8.16 -11.48 -4.37
N ASP A 103 6.83 -11.63 -4.39
CA ASP A 103 5.96 -11.03 -5.41
C ASP A 103 5.87 -9.51 -5.26
N PHE A 104 6.37 -8.97 -4.14
CA PHE A 104 6.48 -7.54 -3.87
C PHE A 104 7.89 -6.97 -4.11
N VAL A 105 8.90 -7.80 -4.39
CA VAL A 105 10.29 -7.35 -4.53
C VAL A 105 10.53 -6.80 -5.94
N ASP A 106 11.22 -5.66 -6.03
CA ASP A 106 11.69 -5.02 -7.26
C ASP A 106 10.62 -4.86 -8.37
N VAL A 107 9.37 -4.59 -7.98
CA VAL A 107 8.27 -4.39 -8.94
C VAL A 107 8.39 -3.03 -9.63
N PHE A 108 8.72 -1.98 -8.88
CA PHE A 108 9.11 -0.66 -9.40
C PHE A 108 9.96 0.11 -8.38
N SER A 109 10.71 1.10 -8.85
CA SER A 109 11.44 2.02 -7.96
C SER A 109 10.52 3.12 -7.44
N PHE A 110 10.53 3.36 -6.13
CA PHE A 110 9.81 4.49 -5.53
C PHE A 110 10.31 5.83 -6.07
N GLU A 111 11.60 5.94 -6.40
CA GLU A 111 12.12 7.17 -7.01
C GLU A 111 11.54 7.40 -8.40
N GLU A 112 11.49 6.36 -9.24
CA GLU A 112 10.87 6.46 -10.57
C GLU A 112 9.38 6.81 -10.44
N ALA A 113 8.66 6.09 -9.58
CA ALA A 113 7.22 6.22 -9.43
C ALA A 113 6.75 7.57 -8.87
N PHE A 114 7.52 8.20 -7.97
CA PHE A 114 7.09 9.40 -7.26
C PHE A 114 7.88 10.67 -7.57
N ASN A 115 9.04 10.57 -8.23
CA ASN A 115 9.85 11.73 -8.59
C ASN A 115 9.89 11.96 -10.11
N THR A 116 10.28 10.95 -10.88
CA THR A 116 10.49 11.10 -12.34
C THR A 116 9.19 11.04 -13.13
N ASP A 117 8.28 10.12 -12.78
CA ASP A 117 7.05 9.88 -13.54
C ASP A 117 5.86 10.75 -13.09
N TYR A 118 6.06 11.65 -12.12
CA TYR A 118 4.97 12.52 -11.67
C TYR A 118 4.70 13.62 -12.69
N ALA A 119 3.66 13.44 -13.50
CA ALA A 119 3.17 14.45 -14.43
C ALA A 119 1.97 15.19 -13.85
N ILE A 120 2.04 16.53 -13.84
CA ILE A 120 0.89 17.38 -13.53
C ILE A 120 0.04 17.47 -14.79
N ASP A 121 -1.20 16.97 -14.73
CA ASP A 121 -2.15 17.15 -15.82
C ASP A 121 -2.60 18.62 -15.91
N VAL A 122 -2.00 19.35 -16.85
CA VAL A 122 -2.32 20.76 -17.14
C VAL A 122 -3.45 20.92 -18.16
N SER A 123 -4.02 19.82 -18.68
CA SER A 123 -5.04 19.86 -19.74
C SER A 123 -6.29 20.64 -19.33
N LYS A 124 -6.61 20.69 -18.03
CA LYS A 124 -7.74 21.46 -17.48
C LYS A 124 -7.40 22.91 -17.12
N ALA A 125 -6.11 23.26 -17.03
CA ALA A 125 -5.67 24.59 -16.62
C ALA A 125 -5.73 25.63 -17.75
N PHE A 126 -5.75 25.17 -19.01
CA PHE A 126 -5.72 26.02 -20.21
C PHE A 126 -6.91 25.83 -21.15
N GLN A 127 -8.03 25.28 -20.65
CA GLN A 127 -9.28 25.25 -21.43
C GLN A 127 -9.85 26.67 -21.48
N SER A 128 -9.72 27.33 -22.64
CA SER A 128 -10.36 28.60 -22.98
C SER A 128 -11.79 28.40 -23.43
#